data_AF-A0A0G0PB13-F1
#
_entry.id   AF-A0A0G0PB13-F1
#
_cell.length_a   1.000
_cell.length_b   1.000
_cell.length_c   1.000
_cell.angle_alpha   90.00
_cell.angle_beta   90.00
_cell.angle_gamma   90.00
#
_symmetry.space_group_name_H-M   'P 1'
#
loop_
_entity.id
_entity.type
_entity.pdbx_description
1 polymer ?
#
loop_
_entity_poly.entity_id
_entity_poly.type
_entity_poly.pdbx_seq_one_letter_code
_entity_poly.pdbx_strand_id
1 'polypeptide(L)'
;MPAKMVPKDLVLHIAVNMGRLARFAMEGKHARINMFLAETEDHLRELEQSQFKRRFKPTLVFFKQKFETLKNSKNFNEGWAEEALTWANILTHRAKLA
;
A
#
# COMPACT_ATOMS: atom_id res chain seq x y z
N MET A 1 -8.83 -24.63 -4.55
CA MET A 1 -8.87 -23.32 -3.86
C MET A 1 -7.54 -22.62 -4.16
N PRO A 2 -7.52 -21.34 -4.58
CA PRO A 2 -6.26 -20.62 -4.73
C PRO A 2 -5.55 -20.59 -3.37
N ALA A 3 -4.22 -20.69 -3.38
CA ALA A 3 -3.43 -20.65 -2.16
C ALA A 3 -3.64 -19.31 -1.45
N LYS A 4 -3.90 -19.34 -0.14
CA LYS A 4 -3.99 -18.13 0.68
C LYS A 4 -2.64 -17.39 0.62
N MET A 5 -2.65 -16.11 0.30
CA MET A 5 -1.42 -15.32 0.25
C MET A 5 -0.78 -15.23 1.63
N VAL A 6 0.55 -15.38 1.68
CA VAL A 6 1.28 -15.19 2.93
C VAL A 6 1.50 -13.69 3.19
N PRO A 7 1.71 -13.26 4.46
CA PRO A 7 1.82 -11.84 4.80
C PRO A 7 2.86 -11.08 3.98
N LYS A 8 3.99 -11.72 3.67
CA LYS A 8 5.04 -11.15 2.82
C LYS A 8 4.51 -10.77 1.43
N ASP A 9 3.72 -11.63 0.81
CA ASP A 9 3.20 -11.41 -0.53
C ASP A 9 2.17 -10.28 -0.52
N LEU A 10 1.29 -10.25 0.48
CA LEU A 10 0.34 -9.15 0.69
C LEU A 10 1.06 -7.80 0.81
N VAL A 11 2.14 -7.73 1.59
CA VAL A 11 2.93 -6.49 1.71
C VAL A 11 3.58 -6.09 0.39
N LEU A 12 4.05 -7.06 -0.41
CA LEU A 12 4.59 -6.77 -1.74
C LEU A 12 3.51 -6.29 -2.72
N HIS A 13 2.31 -6.87 -2.69
CA HIS A 13 1.18 -6.41 -3.50
C HIS A 13 0.79 -4.97 -3.14
N ILE A 14 0.69 -4.66 -1.84
CA ILE A 14 0.48 -3.29 -1.36
C ILE A 14 1.60 -2.38 -1.88
N ALA A 15 2.87 -2.77 -1.75
CA ALA A 15 4.00 -1.97 -2.21
C ALA A 15 3.94 -1.67 -3.72
N VAL A 16 3.63 -2.67 -4.54
CA VAL A 16 3.45 -2.52 -5.99
C VAL A 16 2.31 -1.54 -6.29
N ASN A 17 1.20 -1.65 -5.57
CA ASN A 17 0.07 -0.74 -5.76
C ASN A 17 0.42 0.70 -5.36
N MET A 18 1.16 0.91 -4.27
CA MET A 18 1.67 2.23 -3.91
C MET A 18 2.57 2.84 -5.01
N GLY A 19 3.43 2.04 -5.64
CA GLY A 19 4.24 2.49 -6.78
C GLY A 19 3.40 2.84 -8.02
N ARG A 20 2.35 2.05 -8.30
CA ARG A 20 1.38 2.35 -9.37
C ARG A 20 0.60 3.63 -9.09
N LEU A 21 0.17 3.83 -7.85
CA LEU A 21 -0.53 5.04 -7.40
C LEU A 21 0.34 6.29 -7.64
N ALA A 22 1.61 6.26 -7.23
CA ALA A 22 2.55 7.34 -7.49
C ALA A 22 2.64 7.67 -8.99
N ARG A 23 2.85 6.66 -9.85
CA ARG A 23 2.90 6.85 -11.30
C ARG A 23 1.59 7.42 -11.85
N PHE A 24 0.44 6.89 -11.44
CA PHE A 24 -0.85 7.32 -11.97
C PHE A 24 -1.26 8.72 -11.51
N ALA A 25 -0.81 9.16 -10.33
CA ALA A 25 -0.93 10.55 -9.91
C ALA A 25 -0.20 11.49 -10.89
N MET A 26 1.06 11.17 -11.21
CA MET A 26 1.85 11.96 -12.18
C MET A 26 1.26 11.93 -13.60
N GLU A 27 0.59 10.84 -13.98
CA GLU A 27 -0.08 10.71 -15.28
C GLU A 27 -1.52 11.27 -15.30
N GLY A 28 -2.04 11.79 -14.18
CA GLY A 28 -3.43 12.29 -14.09
C GLY A 28 -4.51 11.21 -14.24
N LYS A 29 -4.20 9.94 -14.00
CA LYS A 29 -5.11 8.79 -14.25
C LYS A 29 -6.02 8.50 -13.06
N HIS A 30 -6.91 9.43 -12.72
CA HIS A 30 -7.80 9.34 -11.53
C HIS A 30 -8.60 8.04 -11.41
N ALA A 31 -9.17 7.52 -12.50
CA ALA A 31 -9.91 6.25 -12.47
C ALA A 31 -9.03 5.07 -12.02
N ARG A 32 -7.75 5.05 -12.44
CA ARG A 32 -6.78 4.03 -12.01
C ARG A 32 -6.38 4.24 -10.55
N ILE A 33 -6.23 5.48 -10.10
CA ILE A 33 -5.94 5.80 -8.70
C ILE A 33 -7.02 5.21 -7.79
N ASN A 34 -8.29 5.48 -8.07
CA ASN A 34 -9.40 4.98 -7.26
C ASN A 34 -9.45 3.44 -7.22
N MET A 35 -9.22 2.79 -8.37
CA MET A 35 -9.17 1.33 -8.46
C MET A 35 -8.05 0.75 -7.58
N PHE A 36 -6.84 1.32 -7.66
CA PHE A 36 -5.69 0.82 -6.88
C PHE A 36 -5.75 1.21 -5.41
N LEU A 37 -6.44 2.28 -5.03
CA LEU A 37 -6.75 2.57 -3.62
C LEU A 37 -7.66 1.49 -3.02
N ALA A 38 -8.73 1.12 -3.73
CA ALA A 38 -9.63 0.05 -3.30
C ALA A 38 -8.89 -1.30 -3.20
N GLU A 39 -8.11 -1.65 -4.23
CA GLU A 39 -7.31 -2.88 -4.22
C GLU A 39 -6.28 -2.89 -3.07
N THR A 40 -5.68 -1.74 -2.74
CA THR A 40 -4.73 -1.64 -1.62
C THR A 40 -5.43 -1.82 -0.28
N GLU A 41 -6.62 -1.27 -0.11
CA GLU A 41 -7.46 -1.47 1.08
C GLU A 41 -7.82 -2.96 1.27
N ASP A 42 -8.13 -3.67 0.19
CA ASP A 42 -8.46 -5.10 0.24
C ASP A 42 -7.28 -5.94 0.74
N HIS A 43 -6.09 -5.73 0.16
CA HIS A 43 -4.86 -6.40 0.62
C HIS A 43 -4.51 -6.03 2.06
N LEU A 44 -4.74 -4.78 2.46
CA LEU A 44 -4.47 -4.32 3.82
C LEU A 44 -5.39 -5.02 4.84
N ARG A 45 -6.68 -5.16 4.52
CA ARG A 45 -7.64 -5.92 5.34
C ARG A 45 -7.26 -7.39 5.46
N GLU A 46 -6.82 -8.02 4.37
CA GLU A 46 -6.35 -9.41 4.42
C GLU A 46 -5.07 -9.55 5.28
N LEU A 47 -4.14 -8.60 5.15
CA LEU A 47 -2.90 -8.57 5.94
C LEU A 47 -3.19 -8.43 7.45
N GLU A 48 -4.17 -7.62 7.83
CA GLU A 48 -4.59 -7.45 9.23
C GLU A 48 -5.18 -8.71 9.85
N GLN A 49 -5.83 -9.53 9.04
CA GLN A 49 -6.39 -10.83 9.46
C GLN A 49 -5.37 -11.97 9.40
N SER A 50 -4.18 -11.70 8.88
CA SER A 50 -3.09 -12.67 8.75
C SER A 50 -2.18 -12.72 9.98
N GLN A 51 -1.41 -13.79 10.11
CA GLN A 51 -0.40 -13.93 11.16
C GLN A 51 0.95 -13.37 10.69
N PHE A 52 1.14 -12.05 10.80
CA PHE A 52 2.42 -11.40 10.51
C PHE A 52 3.34 -11.32 11.74
N LYS A 53 4.65 -11.18 11.52
CA LYS A 53 5.63 -11.15 12.62
C LYS A 53 5.50 -9.87 13.45
N ARG A 54 5.69 -9.97 14.77
CA ARG A 54 5.65 -8.84 15.72
C ARG A 54 6.53 -7.66 15.30
N ARG A 55 7.69 -7.92 14.69
CA ARG A 55 8.64 -6.91 14.20
C ARG A 55 8.11 -6.06 13.03
N PHE A 56 7.10 -6.53 12.30
CA PHE A 56 6.47 -5.78 11.22
C PHE A 56 5.34 -4.85 11.70
N LYS A 57 4.77 -5.14 12.88
CA LYS A 57 3.65 -4.38 13.47
C LYS A 57 3.85 -2.86 13.43
N PRO A 58 5.01 -2.28 13.81
CA PRO A 58 5.20 -0.83 13.76
C PRO A 58 5.07 -0.29 12.33
N THR A 59 5.65 -0.99 11.34
CA THR A 59 5.55 -0.58 9.93
C THR A 59 4.11 -0.60 9.44
N LEU A 60 3.33 -1.64 9.79
CA LEU A 60 1.92 -1.71 9.43
C LEU A 60 1.12 -0.54 10.03
N VAL A 61 1.31 -0.24 11.32
CA VAL A 61 0.59 0.85 12.01
C VAL A 61 0.86 2.21 11.35
N PHE A 62 2.12 2.55 11.09
CA PHE A 62 2.45 3.82 10.43
C PHE A 62 1.94 3.88 8.99
N PHE A 63 2.07 2.77 8.24
CA PHE A 63 1.55 2.71 6.88
C PHE A 63 0.04 2.95 6.85
N LYS A 64 -0.75 2.31 7.73
CA LYS A 64 -2.21 2.51 7.80
C LYS A 64 -2.59 3.98 7.96
N GLN A 65 -1.95 4.68 8.89
CA GLN A 65 -2.22 6.10 9.15
C GLN A 65 -1.93 6.97 7.92
N LYS A 66 -0.82 6.69 7.23
CA LYS A 66 -0.44 7.40 6.00
C LYS A 66 -1.34 7.05 4.83
N PHE A 67 -1.68 5.77 4.67
CA PHE A 67 -2.57 5.29 3.63
C PHE A 67 -3.97 5.90 3.77
N GLU A 68 -4.53 6.01 4.97
CA GLU A 68 -5.80 6.71 5.19
C GLU A 68 -5.73 8.19 4.80
N THR A 69 -4.63 8.87 5.10
CA THR A 69 -4.43 10.26 4.64
C THR A 69 -4.40 10.35 3.11
N LEU A 70 -3.67 9.44 2.45
CA LEU A 70 -3.57 9.41 0.99
C LEU A 70 -4.92 9.08 0.34
N LYS A 71 -5.65 8.09 0.86
CA LYS A 71 -6.94 7.62 0.35
C LYS A 71 -8.02 8.72 0.40
N ASN A 72 -8.01 9.52 1.46
CA ASN A 72 -8.98 10.59 1.65
C ASN A 72 -8.56 11.93 1.00
N SER A 73 -7.42 11.96 0.31
CA SER A 73 -6.97 13.16 -0.40
C SER A 73 -7.91 13.50 -1.57
N LYS A 74 -8.18 14.80 -1.74
CA LYS A 74 -8.90 15.33 -2.92
C LYS A 74 -7.95 15.78 -4.05
N ASN A 75 -6.64 15.76 -3.79
CA ASN A 75 -5.62 16.20 -4.74
C ASN A 75 -4.51 15.15 -4.84
N PHE A 76 -4.17 14.74 -6.06
CA PHE A 76 -3.13 13.76 -6.36
C PHE A 76 -1.94 14.48 -7.00
N ASN A 77 -1.41 15.49 -6.31
CA ASN A 77 -0.28 16.29 -6.76
C ASN A 77 1.06 15.56 -6.57
N GLU A 78 2.16 16.21 -6.94
CA GLU A 78 3.51 15.66 -6.84
C GLU A 78 3.87 15.18 -5.43
N GLY A 79 3.54 15.96 -4.39
CA GLY A 79 3.79 15.55 -3.01
C GLY A 79 3.01 14.30 -2.58
N TRP A 80 1.77 14.15 -3.07
CA TRP A 80 1.00 12.92 -2.87
C TRP A 80 1.66 11.73 -3.56
N ALA A 81 2.15 11.92 -4.80
CA ALA A 81 2.84 10.89 -5.56
C ALA A 81 4.16 10.47 -4.89
N GLU A 82 4.93 11.43 -4.38
CA GLU A 82 6.19 11.18 -3.67
C GLU A 82 5.98 10.39 -2.38
N GLU A 83 4.96 10.74 -1.58
CA GLU A 83 4.61 9.98 -0.37
C GLU A 83 4.19 8.54 -0.73
N ALA A 84 3.37 8.36 -1.79
CA ALA A 84 2.98 7.03 -2.26
C ALA A 84 4.21 6.21 -2.69
N LEU A 85 5.14 6.80 -3.43
CA LEU A 85 6.38 6.14 -3.86
C LEU A 85 7.30 5.81 -2.67
N THR A 86 7.37 6.71 -1.69
CA THR A 86 8.13 6.49 -0.44
C THR A 86 7.63 5.25 0.28
N TRP A 87 6.31 5.11 0.44
CA TRP A 87 5.73 3.92 1.06
C TRP A 87 5.89 2.66 0.21
N ALA A 88 5.86 2.77 -1.12
CA ALA A 88 6.18 1.64 -2.01
C ALA A 88 7.58 1.07 -1.70
N ASN A 89 8.58 1.94 -1.57
CA ASN A 89 9.96 1.54 -1.28
C ASN A 89 10.10 0.97 0.14
N ILE A 90 9.53 1.64 1.14
CA ILE A 90 9.55 1.17 2.53
C ILE A 90 8.94 -0.23 2.63
N LEU A 91 7.74 -0.43 2.07
CA LEU A 91 7.04 -1.70 2.16
C LEU A 91 7.77 -2.82 1.40
N THR A 92 8.33 -2.52 0.22
CA THR A 92 9.17 -3.47 -0.53
C THR A 92 10.31 -3.99 0.33
N HIS A 93 11.06 -3.11 1.00
CA HIS A 93 12.17 -3.51 1.86
C HIS A 93 11.72 -4.21 3.15
N ARG A 94 10.56 -3.82 3.69
CA ARG A 94 10.04 -4.33 4.98
C ARG A 94 9.19 -5.59 4.82
N ALA A 95 8.83 -5.99 3.61
CA ALA A 95 8.07 -7.22 3.34
C ALA A 95 8.74 -8.48 3.93
N LYS A 96 10.08 -8.55 3.95
CA LYS A 96 10.81 -9.66 4.60
C LYS A 96 10.56 -9.78 6.11
N LEU A 97 10.08 -8.70 6.73
CA LEU A 97 9.75 -8.65 8.15
C LEU A 97 8.32 -9.10 8.43
N ALA A 98 7.44 -9.11 7.43
CA ALA A 98 6.05 -9.55 7.54
C ALA A 98 5.95 -11.03 7.91
#